data_AF-A0A1Y4TQF3-F1
#
_entry.id   AF-A0A1Y4TQF3-F1
#
_cell.length_a   1.000
_cell.length_b   1.000
_cell.length_c   1.000
_cell.angle_alpha   90.00
_cell.angle_beta   90.00
_cell.angle_gamma   90.00
#
_symmetry.space_group_name_H-M   'P 1'
#
loop_
_entity.id
_entity.type
_entity.pdbx_description
1 polymer ?
#
loop_
_entity_poly.entity_id
_entity_poly.type
_entity_poly.pdbx_seq_one_letter_code
_entity_poly.pdbx_strand_id
1 'polypeptide(L)'
;MERKNIEDVLPGLISELKSEPYPVEDAAKQWFVELDGTEETNSRWQIHVFNALKTAKTFEIHCWADETECIDLALQYGKQKDSDWQYGKIITGDVTPKFCDFLLGLPKPTDTELYNKMTPFFTISLDNGFWSEHYGTELISTGRQASAGYE
;
A
#
# COMPACT_ATOMS: atom_id res chain seq x y z
N MET A 1 18.19 3.05 52.70
CA MET A 1 17.98 3.04 51.24
C MET A 1 17.03 4.18 50.93
N GLU A 2 17.58 5.34 50.55
CA GLU A 2 16.80 6.56 50.31
C GLU A 2 16.04 6.44 48.99
N ARG A 3 14.72 6.69 49.01
CA ARG A 3 13.91 6.79 47.80
C ARG A 3 14.15 8.18 47.22
N LYS A 4 14.80 8.28 46.07
CA LYS A 4 14.92 9.55 45.34
C LYS A 4 13.54 9.95 44.82
N ASN A 5 13.12 11.17 45.14
CA ASN A 5 11.85 11.73 44.71
C ASN A 5 11.89 11.94 43.19
N ILE A 6 10.89 11.41 42.49
CA ILE A 6 10.82 11.45 41.02
C ILE A 6 10.79 12.88 40.48
N GLU A 7 10.30 13.83 41.29
CA GLU A 7 10.21 15.26 40.96
C GLU A 7 11.59 15.92 40.78
N ASP A 8 12.63 15.41 41.44
CA ASP A 8 13.99 15.95 41.34
C ASP A 8 14.72 15.50 40.06
N VAL A 9 14.19 14.49 39.35
CA VAL A 9 14.82 13.88 38.17
C VAL A 9 14.16 14.35 36.86
N LEU A 10 12.92 14.81 36.92
CA LEU A 10 12.13 15.27 35.76
C LEU A 10 12.80 16.40 34.95
N PRO A 11 13.35 17.46 35.57
CA PRO A 11 13.93 18.58 34.82
C PRO A 11 15.14 18.18 33.97
N GLY A 12 15.93 17.20 34.44
CA GLY A 12 17.10 16.67 33.73
C GLY A 12 16.71 15.91 32.46
N LEU A 13 15.70 15.03 32.55
CA LEU A 13 15.18 14.30 31.39
C LEU A 13 14.55 15.22 30.34
N ILE A 14 13.86 16.29 30.76
CA ILE A 14 13.25 17.26 29.84
C ILE A 14 14.33 18.04 29.07
N SER A 15 15.49 18.27 29.67
CA SER A 15 16.62 18.92 28.98
C SER A 15 17.28 18.00 27.95
N GLU A 16 17.32 16.68 28.20
CA GLU A 16 17.81 15.68 27.23
C GLU A 16 16.81 15.40 26.11
N LEU A 17 15.51 15.68 26.32
CA LEU A 17 14.45 15.57 25.31
C LEU A 17 14.34 16.78 24.36
N LYS A 18 15.27 17.74 24.43
CA LYS A 18 15.35 18.78 23.39
C LYS A 18 15.83 18.14 22.10
N SER A 19 14.88 17.78 21.25
CA SER A 19 15.12 17.27 19.91
C SER A 19 16.06 18.23 19.17
N GLU A 20 17.20 17.70 18.70
CA GLU A 20 17.96 18.39 17.67
C GLU A 20 17.05 18.64 16.47
N PRO A 21 17.19 19.79 15.78
CA PRO A 21 16.45 20.02 14.56
C PRO A 21 16.92 19.02 13.51
N TYR A 22 16.18 17.93 13.36
CA TYR A 22 16.34 17.01 12.24
C TYR A 22 16.26 17.85 10.96
N PRO A 23 17.22 17.71 10.02
CA PRO A 23 17.12 18.39 8.75
C PRO A 23 15.81 17.96 8.09
N VAL A 24 14.92 18.92 7.86
CA VAL A 24 13.70 18.71 7.07
C VAL A 24 14.16 18.57 5.62
N GLU A 25 14.67 17.40 5.27
CA GLU A 25 14.57 16.92 3.91
C GLU A 25 13.08 16.74 3.62
N ASP A 26 12.67 17.11 2.41
CA ASP A 26 11.31 17.09 1.89
C ASP A 26 10.69 15.66 1.97
N ALA A 27 10.28 15.28 3.17
CA ALA A 27 9.68 14.00 3.48
C ALA A 27 8.28 14.02 2.88
N ALA A 28 8.19 13.57 1.63
CA ALA A 28 6.98 13.14 0.98
C ALA A 28 6.07 12.46 2.02
N LYS A 29 4.98 13.12 2.41
CA LYS A 29 4.10 12.65 3.49
C LYS A 29 3.63 11.23 3.18
N GLN A 30 4.17 10.25 3.90
CA GLN A 30 3.64 8.91 3.89
C GLN A 30 2.27 8.94 4.55
N TRP A 31 1.28 8.29 3.94
CA TRP A 31 -0.02 8.07 4.55
C TRP A 31 -0.38 6.58 4.53
N PHE A 32 -1.21 6.20 5.51
CA PHE A 32 -1.72 4.86 5.72
C PHE A 32 -3.24 4.94 5.92
N VAL A 33 -3.97 4.02 5.31
CA VAL A 33 -5.42 3.85 5.50
C VAL A 33 -5.71 2.37 5.68
N GLU A 34 -6.40 2.04 6.75
CA GLU A 34 -6.99 0.71 6.96
C GLU A 34 -8.47 0.76 6.53
N LEU A 35 -8.89 -0.23 5.76
CA LEU A 35 -10.26 -0.47 5.34
C LEU A 35 -10.76 -1.68 6.12
N ASP A 36 -11.59 -1.42 7.12
CA ASP A 36 -11.98 -2.41 8.12
C ASP A 36 -13.12 -3.33 7.67
N GLY A 37 -13.55 -4.20 8.59
CA GLY A 37 -14.63 -5.17 8.36
C GLY A 37 -16.02 -4.57 8.12
N THR A 38 -16.19 -3.25 8.21
CA THR A 38 -17.50 -2.58 8.03
C THR A 38 -17.75 -2.09 6.60
N GLU A 39 -16.74 -2.14 5.73
CA GLU A 39 -16.88 -1.76 4.32
C GLU A 39 -17.82 -2.74 3.59
N GLU A 40 -19.04 -2.29 3.29
CA GLU A 40 -20.04 -3.06 2.53
C GLU A 40 -19.66 -3.20 1.04
N THR A 41 -18.89 -2.25 0.51
CA THR A 41 -18.41 -2.22 -0.89
C THR A 41 -16.90 -1.98 -0.94
N ASN A 42 -16.29 -2.15 -2.11
CA ASN A 42 -14.88 -1.78 -2.33
C ASN A 42 -14.73 -0.33 -2.86
N SER A 43 -15.75 0.52 -2.75
CA SER A 43 -15.74 1.84 -3.38
C SER A 43 -14.69 2.79 -2.82
N ARG A 44 -14.42 2.75 -1.51
CA ARG A 44 -13.33 3.54 -0.90
C ARG A 44 -11.96 3.10 -1.43
N TRP A 45 -11.72 1.79 -1.49
CA TRP A 45 -10.52 1.22 -2.10
C TRP A 45 -10.37 1.70 -3.56
N GLN A 46 -11.43 1.60 -4.37
CA GLN A 46 -11.42 2.04 -5.77
C GLN A 46 -11.04 3.52 -5.92
N ILE A 47 -11.51 4.40 -5.03
CA ILE A 47 -11.17 5.83 -5.05
C ILE A 47 -9.66 6.05 -4.85
N HIS A 48 -9.04 5.35 -3.90
CA HIS A 48 -7.60 5.47 -3.65
C HIS A 48 -6.77 4.93 -4.81
N VAL A 49 -7.12 3.74 -5.31
CA VAL A 49 -6.45 3.11 -6.46
C VAL A 49 -6.61 3.97 -7.71
N PHE A 50 -7.81 4.49 -8.00
CA PHE A 50 -8.05 5.39 -9.13
C PHE A 50 -7.13 6.62 -9.09
N ASN A 51 -6.94 7.22 -7.92
CA ASN A 51 -6.05 8.37 -7.79
C ASN A 51 -4.58 8.00 -8.00
N ALA A 52 -4.15 6.84 -7.50
CA ALA A 52 -2.78 6.37 -7.68
C ALA A 52 -2.49 6.00 -9.16
N LEU A 53 -3.43 5.38 -9.86
CA LEU A 53 -3.27 4.99 -11.27
C LEU A 53 -3.06 6.19 -12.22
N LYS A 54 -3.45 7.41 -11.83
CA LYS A 54 -3.28 8.62 -12.67
C LYS A 54 -1.82 8.95 -12.98
N THR A 55 -0.89 8.58 -12.11
CA THR A 55 0.53 8.93 -12.25
C THR A 55 1.44 7.71 -12.29
N ALA A 56 0.93 6.53 -11.95
CA ALA A 56 1.66 5.27 -12.07
C ALA A 56 1.89 4.89 -13.53
N LYS A 57 3.06 4.30 -13.81
CA LYS A 57 3.42 3.79 -15.14
C LYS A 57 3.51 2.28 -15.17
N THR A 58 3.89 1.65 -14.07
CA THR A 58 4.00 0.19 -13.96
C THR A 58 3.38 -0.32 -12.67
N PHE A 59 2.93 -1.57 -12.70
CA PHE A 59 2.37 -2.26 -11.55
C PHE A 59 3.12 -3.56 -11.25
N GLU A 60 2.99 -4.01 -10.02
CA GLU A 60 3.36 -5.36 -9.57
C GLU A 60 2.24 -5.92 -8.68
N ILE A 61 1.73 -7.10 -9.03
CA ILE A 61 0.66 -7.83 -8.35
C ILE A 61 1.23 -9.10 -7.74
N HIS A 62 0.96 -9.34 -6.46
CA HIS A 62 1.36 -10.53 -5.74
C HIS A 62 0.13 -11.38 -5.46
N CYS A 63 0.19 -12.66 -5.81
CA CYS A 63 -0.86 -13.65 -5.53
C CYS A 63 -0.25 -14.85 -4.80
N TRP A 64 -0.99 -15.49 -3.90
CA TRP A 64 -0.56 -16.77 -3.32
C TRP A 64 -0.60 -17.89 -4.37
N ALA A 65 0.23 -18.91 -4.19
CA ALA A 65 0.44 -19.95 -5.20
C ALA A 65 -0.80 -20.83 -5.45
N ASP A 66 -1.70 -20.90 -4.48
CA ASP A 66 -2.98 -21.63 -4.53
C ASP A 66 -4.14 -20.80 -5.10
N GLU A 67 -3.97 -19.49 -5.28
CA GLU A 67 -4.98 -18.58 -5.86
C GLU A 67 -4.89 -18.54 -7.40
N THR A 68 -5.02 -19.71 -8.05
CA THR A 68 -4.77 -19.87 -9.49
C THR A 68 -5.65 -18.96 -10.36
N GLU A 69 -6.91 -18.75 -10.00
CA GLU A 69 -7.82 -17.85 -10.73
C GLU A 69 -7.34 -16.40 -10.66
N CYS A 70 -6.82 -15.96 -9.52
CA CYS A 70 -6.26 -14.63 -9.35
C CYS A 70 -4.98 -14.47 -10.18
N ILE A 71 -4.11 -15.49 -10.19
CA ILE A 71 -2.92 -15.50 -11.04
C ILE A 71 -3.29 -15.38 -12.51
N ASP A 72 -4.24 -16.19 -12.99
CA ASP A 72 -4.69 -16.18 -14.39
C ASP A 72 -5.31 -14.82 -14.78
N LEU A 73 -6.08 -14.19 -13.88
CA LEU A 73 -6.61 -12.84 -14.07
C LEU A 73 -5.48 -11.80 -14.22
N ALA A 74 -4.50 -11.80 -13.33
CA ALA A 74 -3.39 -10.85 -13.38
C ALA A 74 -2.53 -11.04 -14.65
N LEU A 75 -2.32 -12.28 -15.07
CA LEU A 75 -1.53 -12.63 -16.27
C LEU A 75 -2.15 -12.13 -17.58
N GLN A 76 -3.44 -11.76 -17.62
CA GLN A 76 -4.04 -11.13 -18.80
C GLN A 76 -3.46 -9.73 -19.08
N TYR A 77 -2.88 -9.08 -18.08
CA TYR A 77 -2.41 -7.69 -18.15
C TYR A 77 -0.92 -7.51 -17.88
N GLY A 78 -0.25 -8.55 -17.39
CA GLY A 78 1.18 -8.52 -17.07
C GLY A 78 1.88 -9.80 -17.46
N LYS A 79 3.11 -9.95 -16.96
CA LYS A 79 3.92 -11.16 -17.10
C LYS A 79 4.42 -11.58 -15.75
N GLN A 80 4.53 -12.88 -15.53
CA GLN A 80 5.15 -13.39 -14.32
C GLN A 80 6.62 -12.93 -14.28
N LYS A 81 6.99 -12.28 -13.18
CA LYS A 81 8.36 -11.91 -12.83
C LYS A 81 9.09 -13.14 -12.31
N ASP A 82 10.34 -13.32 -12.71
CA ASP A 82 11.20 -14.32 -12.08
C ASP A 82 11.52 -13.88 -10.65
N SER A 83 11.20 -14.73 -9.67
CA SER A 83 11.30 -14.43 -8.25
C SER A 83 11.55 -15.70 -7.47
N ASP A 84 12.30 -15.55 -6.38
CA ASP A 84 12.55 -16.56 -5.36
C ASP A 84 11.42 -16.69 -4.33
N TRP A 85 10.34 -15.91 -4.45
CA TRP A 85 9.19 -16.00 -3.56
C TRP A 85 8.45 -17.33 -3.76
N GLN A 86 8.65 -18.24 -2.81
CA GLN A 86 8.19 -19.63 -2.90
C GLN A 86 6.70 -19.81 -2.66
N TYR A 87 6.06 -18.83 -2.02
CA TYR A 87 4.68 -18.93 -1.56
C TYR A 87 3.67 -18.41 -2.59
N GLY A 88 4.14 -17.78 -3.66
CA GLY A 88 3.26 -17.08 -4.58
C GLY A 88 3.89 -16.78 -5.92
N LYS A 89 3.20 -15.93 -6.67
CA LYS A 89 3.63 -15.43 -7.98
C LYS A 89 3.55 -13.91 -7.99
N ILE A 90 4.55 -13.31 -8.62
CA ILE A 90 4.62 -11.87 -8.86
C ILE A 90 4.34 -11.63 -10.34
N ILE A 91 3.36 -10.79 -10.65
CA ILE A 91 2.98 -10.41 -12.01
C ILE A 91 3.24 -8.92 -12.17
N THR A 92 4.06 -8.56 -13.15
CA THR A 92 4.43 -7.16 -13.44
C THR A 92 3.95 -6.73 -14.82
N GLY A 93 3.59 -5.46 -15.00
CA GLY A 93 3.21 -4.91 -16.29
C GLY A 93 3.11 -3.40 -16.30
N ASP A 94 2.74 -2.85 -17.46
CA ASP A 94 2.50 -1.43 -17.64
C ASP A 94 1.08 -1.04 -17.21
N VAL A 95 0.92 0.15 -16.63
CA VAL A 95 -0.38 0.74 -16.35
C VAL A 95 -0.97 1.25 -17.66
N THR A 96 -1.81 0.42 -18.28
CA THR A 96 -2.55 0.74 -19.51
C THR A 96 -4.01 1.10 -19.20
N PRO A 97 -4.73 1.80 -20.10
CA PRO A 97 -6.16 2.05 -19.91
C PRO A 97 -6.97 0.77 -19.65
N LYS A 98 -6.66 -0.32 -20.38
CA LYS A 98 -7.31 -1.61 -20.18
C LYS A 98 -7.04 -2.21 -18.80
N PHE A 99 -5.84 -2.05 -18.27
CA PHE A 99 -5.50 -2.46 -16.91
C PHE A 99 -6.24 -1.62 -15.87
N CYS A 100 -6.34 -0.31 -16.07
CA CYS A 100 -7.11 0.56 -15.18
C CYS A 100 -8.59 0.18 -15.16
N ASP A 101 -9.21 -0.02 -16.33
CA ASP A 101 -10.62 -0.44 -16.46
C ASP A 101 -10.85 -1.80 -15.78
N PHE A 102 -9.92 -2.72 -15.98
CA PHE A 102 -9.93 -4.02 -15.31
C PHE A 102 -9.87 -3.88 -13.79
N LEU A 103 -8.82 -3.24 -13.27
CA LEU A 103 -8.56 -3.20 -11.83
C LEU A 103 -9.67 -2.45 -11.08
N LEU A 104 -10.17 -1.35 -11.65
CA LEU A 104 -11.27 -0.58 -11.06
C LEU A 104 -12.63 -1.22 -11.28
N GLY A 105 -12.77 -2.10 -12.27
CA GLY A 105 -14.01 -2.82 -12.58
C GLY A 105 -14.22 -4.11 -11.77
N LEU A 106 -13.22 -4.55 -11.00
CA LEU A 106 -13.34 -5.77 -10.19
C LEU A 106 -14.42 -5.62 -9.11
N PRO A 107 -15.32 -6.61 -8.97
CA PRO A 107 -16.27 -6.63 -7.87
C PRO A 107 -15.53 -6.84 -6.54
N LYS A 108 -16.16 -6.41 -5.44
CA LYS A 108 -15.70 -6.77 -4.10
C LYS A 108 -15.72 -8.30 -3.97
N PRO A 109 -14.61 -8.95 -3.55
CA PRO A 109 -14.61 -10.39 -3.31
C PRO A 109 -15.62 -10.80 -2.25
N THR A 110 -16.21 -11.99 -2.41
CA THR A 110 -17.26 -12.53 -1.52
C THR A 110 -16.70 -13.45 -0.44
N ASP A 111 -15.47 -13.93 -0.60
CA ASP A 111 -14.75 -14.80 0.33
C ASP A 111 -14.09 -13.98 1.45
N THR A 112 -14.92 -13.41 2.32
CA THR A 112 -14.49 -12.42 3.34
C THR A 112 -14.25 -12.99 4.73
N GLU A 113 -14.05 -14.31 4.85
CA GLU A 113 -14.03 -15.00 6.15
C GLU A 113 -12.78 -14.67 6.99
N LEU A 114 -11.63 -14.48 6.34
CA LEU A 114 -10.36 -14.11 7.01
C LEU A 114 -10.04 -12.61 6.89
N TYR A 115 -10.45 -11.98 5.79
CA TYR A 115 -10.23 -10.57 5.49
C TYR A 115 -11.49 -9.99 4.89
N ASN A 116 -11.85 -8.75 5.22
CA ASN A 116 -12.85 -8.02 4.44
C ASN A 116 -12.23 -7.55 3.13
N LYS A 117 -11.95 -8.49 2.20
CA LYS A 117 -11.19 -8.24 0.97
C LYS A 117 -11.85 -7.12 0.14
N MET A 118 -11.02 -6.24 -0.40
CA MET A 118 -11.39 -5.17 -1.34
C MET A 118 -11.04 -5.52 -2.79
N THR A 119 -10.05 -6.39 -2.96
CA THR A 119 -9.52 -6.88 -4.24
C THR A 119 -9.13 -8.36 -4.09
N PRO A 120 -9.20 -9.17 -5.17
CA PRO A 120 -8.75 -10.56 -5.12
C PRO A 120 -7.24 -10.72 -4.94
N PHE A 121 -6.45 -9.66 -5.15
CA PHE A 121 -4.99 -9.74 -5.12
C PHE A 121 -4.42 -9.47 -3.73
N PHE A 122 -3.49 -10.30 -3.27
CA PHE A 122 -2.88 -10.12 -1.95
C PHE A 122 -2.16 -8.78 -1.83
N THR A 123 -1.38 -8.39 -2.84
CA THR A 123 -0.77 -7.05 -2.89
C THR A 123 -0.81 -6.50 -4.31
N ILE A 124 -1.11 -5.20 -4.43
CA ILE A 124 -0.92 -4.42 -5.64
C ILE A 124 0.01 -3.27 -5.29
N SER A 125 1.11 -3.15 -6.01
CA SER A 125 2.04 -2.03 -5.87
C SER A 125 2.20 -1.30 -7.19
N LEU A 126 2.34 0.02 -7.11
CA LEU A 126 2.54 0.91 -8.24
C LEU A 126 3.88 1.63 -8.09
N ASP A 127 4.54 1.92 -9.21
CA ASP A 127 5.87 2.56 -9.25
C ASP A 127 5.94 3.97 -8.69
N ASN A 128 4.79 4.62 -8.49
CA ASN A 128 4.67 5.90 -7.83
C ASN A 128 4.66 5.80 -6.29
N GLY A 129 4.90 4.61 -5.73
CA GLY A 129 4.95 4.41 -4.29
C GLY A 129 3.56 4.36 -3.66
N PHE A 130 2.60 3.74 -4.34
CA PHE A 130 1.32 3.33 -3.77
C PHE A 130 1.32 1.81 -3.60
N TRP A 131 0.82 1.34 -2.46
CA TRP A 131 0.62 -0.07 -2.15
C TRP A 131 -0.79 -0.29 -1.61
N SER A 132 -1.40 -1.37 -2.07
CA SER A 132 -2.65 -1.94 -1.57
C SER A 132 -2.33 -3.36 -1.12
N GLU A 133 -2.14 -3.54 0.19
CA GLU A 133 -1.69 -4.79 0.81
C GLU A 133 -2.85 -5.54 1.47
N HIS A 134 -2.60 -6.80 1.82
CA HIS A 134 -3.54 -7.68 2.52
C HIS A 134 -4.95 -7.69 1.89
N TYR A 135 -5.02 -7.93 0.57
CA TYR A 135 -6.28 -7.90 -0.19
C TYR A 135 -6.95 -6.53 -0.24
N GLY A 136 -6.15 -5.47 -0.09
CA GLY A 136 -6.58 -4.08 -0.14
C GLY A 136 -7.22 -3.58 1.14
N THR A 137 -7.09 -4.30 2.26
CA THR A 137 -7.49 -3.79 3.59
C THR A 137 -6.51 -2.76 4.11
N GLU A 138 -5.29 -2.70 3.59
CA GLU A 138 -4.26 -1.76 4.00
C GLU A 138 -3.73 -0.99 2.79
N LEU A 139 -3.83 0.34 2.83
CA LEU A 139 -3.38 1.22 1.76
C LEU A 139 -2.25 2.11 2.27
N ILE A 140 -1.13 2.11 1.56
CA ILE A 140 0.04 2.92 1.86
C ILE A 140 0.37 3.77 0.64
N SER A 141 0.75 5.02 0.87
CA SER A 141 1.45 5.77 -0.18
C SER A 141 2.55 6.62 0.41
N THR A 142 3.73 6.52 -0.18
CA THR A 142 4.84 7.43 0.06
C THR A 142 4.73 8.52 -1.01
N GLY A 143 4.43 9.76 -0.65
CA GLY A 143 4.04 10.83 -1.58
C GLY A 143 5.08 11.30 -2.61
N ARG A 144 5.71 10.38 -3.38
CA ARG A 144 6.46 10.70 -4.60
C ARG A 144 5.46 11.18 -5.64
N GLN A 145 5.05 12.45 -5.53
CA GLN A 145 4.56 13.16 -6.69
C GLN A 145 5.71 13.15 -7.69
N ALA A 146 5.49 12.58 -8.87
CA ALA A 146 6.36 12.82 -10.01
C ALA A 146 6.53 14.33 -10.08
N SER A 147 7.77 14.81 -9.91
CA SER A 147 8.10 16.22 -10.09
C SER A 147 7.56 16.63 -11.45
N ALA A 148 6.48 17.41 -11.46
CA ALA A 148 6.01 18.04 -12.67
C ALA A 148 7.16 18.92 -13.15
N GLY A 149 7.82 18.49 -14.22
CA GLY A 149 8.79 19.32 -14.92
C GLY A 149 8.07 20.59 -15.35
N TYR A 150 8.54 21.72 -14.84
CA TYR A 150 8.26 23.00 -15.45
C TYR A 150 8.97 23.02 -16.81
N GLU A 151 8.18 23.11 -17.88
CA GLU A 151 8.57 23.77 -19.14
C GLU A 151 7.61 24.94 -19.38
#